data_AF-A0A962ZA56-F1
#
_entry.id   AF-A0A962ZA56-F1
#
_cell.length_a   1.000
_cell.length_b   1.000
_cell.length_c   1.000
_cell.angle_alpha   90.00
_cell.angle_beta   90.00
_cell.angle_gamma   90.00
#
_symmetry.space_group_name_H-M   'P 1'
#
loop_
_entity.id
_entity.type
_entity.pdbx_description
1 polymer ?
#
loop_
_entity_poly.entity_id
_entity_poly.type
_entity_poly.pdbx_seq_one_letter_code
_entity_poly.pdbx_strand_id
1 'polypeptide(L)'
;MRSASFVIGALVAVTAFTSGDRAMGAGFALKEQSATAQGNAFAGTATEATDASYMFFNPAALGRMKQPQGTASLTYISPTSKLEHATGS
;
A
#
# COMPACT_ATOMS: atom_id res chain seq x y z
N MET A 1 -30.54 33.14 13.81
CA MET A 1 -29.28 32.47 14.18
C MET A 1 -29.41 30.95 14.37
N ARG A 2 -30.58 30.38 14.71
CA ARG A 2 -30.75 28.91 14.93
C ARG A 2 -30.81 28.06 13.64
N SER A 3 -31.24 28.62 12.50
CA SER A 3 -31.32 27.86 11.23
C SER A 3 -29.95 27.63 10.58
N ALA A 4 -29.02 28.58 10.69
CA ALA A 4 -27.67 28.45 10.15
C ALA A 4 -26.88 27.32 10.83
N SER A 5 -26.99 27.19 12.15
CA SER A 5 -26.36 26.10 12.92
C SER A 5 -26.93 24.72 12.55
N PHE A 6 -28.24 24.64 12.26
CA PHE A 6 -28.87 23.39 11.84
C PHE A 6 -28.47 22.97 10.42
N VAL A 7 -28.38 23.93 9.50
CA VAL A 7 -27.92 23.69 8.12
C VAL A 7 -26.45 23.27 8.09
N ILE A 8 -25.59 23.90 8.88
CA ILE A 8 -24.17 23.52 8.99
C ILE A 8 -24.05 22.11 9.59
N GLY A 9 -24.82 21.81 10.64
CA GLY A 9 -24.85 20.46 11.22
C GLY A 9 -25.32 19.38 10.24
N ALA A 10 -26.35 19.67 9.44
CA ALA A 10 -26.84 18.76 8.40
C ALA A 10 -25.81 18.54 7.28
N LEU A 11 -25.08 19.58 6.88
CA LEU A 11 -24.05 19.48 5.85
C LEU A 11 -22.84 18.63 6.30
N VAL A 12 -22.42 18.79 7.56
CA VAL A 12 -21.36 17.97 8.19
C VAL A 12 -21.79 16.51 8.32
N ALA A 13 -23.05 16.26 8.67
CA ALA A 13 -23.59 14.90 8.74
C ALA A 13 -23.60 14.23 7.36
N VAL A 14 -24.10 14.91 6.32
CA VAL A 14 -24.14 14.38 4.96
C VAL A 14 -22.75 14.07 4.43
N THR A 15 -21.77 14.96 4.63
CA THR A 15 -20.38 14.72 4.20
C THR A 15 -19.79 13.49 4.89
N ALA A 16 -19.97 13.34 6.20
CA ALA A 16 -19.50 12.17 6.95
C ALA A 16 -20.15 10.83 6.52
N PHE A 17 -21.43 10.83 6.13
CA PHE A 17 -22.11 9.64 5.63
C PHE A 17 -21.71 9.27 4.19
N THR A 18 -21.30 10.25 3.39
CA THR A 18 -20.88 10.02 2.00
C THR A 18 -19.38 9.71 1.86
N SER A 19 -18.56 10.05 2.86
CA SER A 19 -17.12 9.76 2.91
C SER A 19 -16.83 8.33 3.36
N GLY A 20 -17.51 7.35 2.76
CA GLY A 20 -17.18 5.94 2.94
C GLY A 20 -15.92 5.60 2.16
N ASP A 21 -14.74 5.91 2.71
CA ASP A 21 -13.48 5.43 2.15
C ASP A 21 -13.46 3.91 2.19
N ARG A 22 -13.30 3.29 1.02
CA ARG A 22 -13.08 1.85 0.90
C ARG A 22 -11.68 1.58 1.45
N ALA A 23 -11.56 1.17 2.71
CA ALA A 23 -10.30 0.72 3.27
C ALA A 23 -9.79 -0.47 2.45
N MET A 24 -8.81 -0.22 1.56
CA MET A 24 -8.21 -1.25 0.73
C MET A 24 -7.11 -1.95 1.55
N GLY A 25 -7.38 -3.19 1.94
CA GLY A 25 -6.34 -4.08 2.46
C GLY A 25 -5.52 -4.68 1.32
N ALA A 26 -4.29 -5.08 1.61
CA ALA A 26 -3.44 -5.79 0.64
C ALA A 26 -4.03 -7.14 0.22
N GLY A 27 -4.85 -7.78 1.05
CA GLY A 27 -5.49 -9.07 0.75
C GLY A 27 -4.44 -10.14 0.44
N PHE A 28 -4.38 -10.56 -0.83
CA PHE A 28 -3.42 -11.55 -1.34
C PHE A 28 -2.33 -10.94 -2.22
N ALA A 29 -2.22 -9.61 -2.28
CA ALA A 29 -1.17 -8.94 -3.04
C ALA A 29 0.21 -9.22 -2.44
N LEU A 30 1.11 -9.78 -3.24
CA LEU A 30 2.50 -10.01 -2.88
C LEU A 30 3.37 -8.86 -3.38
N LYS A 31 4.33 -8.42 -2.56
CA LYS A 31 5.25 -7.31 -2.88
C LYS A 31 6.70 -7.76 -3.01
N GLU A 32 7.00 -9.03 -2.72
CA GLU A 32 8.34 -9.62 -2.56
C GLU A 32 9.08 -9.84 -3.90
N GLN A 33 9.21 -8.78 -4.70
CA GLN A 33 9.89 -8.79 -6.00
C GLN A 33 11.31 -8.20 -5.94
N SER A 34 11.72 -7.72 -4.76
CA SER A 34 13.02 -7.10 -4.54
C SER A 34 13.44 -7.31 -3.09
N ALA A 35 14.55 -8.02 -2.86
CA ALA A 35 15.11 -8.21 -1.53
C ALA A 35 15.56 -6.87 -0.89
N THR A 36 16.10 -5.94 -1.68
CA THR A 36 16.50 -4.61 -1.21
C THR A 36 15.30 -3.77 -0.79
N ALA A 37 14.21 -3.79 -1.58
CA ALA A 37 13.00 -3.08 -1.20
C ALA A 37 12.36 -3.72 0.05
N GLN A 38 12.34 -5.05 0.13
CA GLN A 38 11.85 -5.79 1.30
C GLN A 38 12.63 -5.42 2.57
N GLY A 39 13.96 -5.27 2.47
CA GLY A 39 14.80 -4.80 3.58
C GLY A 39 14.45 -3.39 4.07
N ASN A 40 13.87 -2.55 3.20
CA ASN A 40 13.36 -1.22 3.54
C ASN A 40 11.83 -1.19 3.74
N ALA A 41 11.20 -2.33 4.00
CA ALA A 41 9.74 -2.47 4.14
C ALA A 41 8.93 -1.89 2.96
N PHE A 42 9.53 -1.85 1.76
CA PHE A 42 8.99 -1.24 0.53
C PHE A 42 8.73 0.27 0.64
N ALA A 43 9.40 0.96 1.56
CA ALA A 43 9.34 2.42 1.64
C ALA A 43 10.08 3.05 0.44
N GLY A 44 9.42 4.01 -0.23
CA GLY A 44 10.04 4.79 -1.31
C GLY A 44 10.28 4.03 -2.62
N THR A 45 9.66 2.86 -2.84
CA THR A 45 9.90 2.04 -4.05
C THR A 45 9.53 2.72 -5.36
N ALA A 46 8.71 3.77 -5.33
CA ALA A 46 8.38 4.57 -6.50
C ALA A 46 9.50 5.52 -6.92
N THR A 47 10.45 5.85 -6.05
CA THR A 47 11.50 6.86 -6.32
C THR A 47 12.92 6.31 -6.22
N GLU A 48 13.08 5.22 -5.49
CA GLU A 48 14.36 4.58 -5.26
C GLU A 48 14.80 3.71 -6.44
N ALA A 49 16.11 3.47 -6.57
CA ALA A 49 16.68 2.72 -7.69
C ALA A 49 18.00 2.04 -7.28
N THR A 50 17.97 1.29 -6.19
CA THR A 50 19.18 0.67 -5.62
C THR A 50 19.75 -0.44 -6.52
N ASP A 51 18.89 -1.22 -7.17
CA ASP A 51 19.27 -2.22 -8.17
C ASP A 51 18.13 -2.46 -9.19
N ALA A 52 18.42 -3.25 -10.23
CA ALA A 52 17.50 -3.55 -11.32
C ALA A 52 16.11 -4.07 -10.89
N SER A 53 15.97 -4.69 -9.72
CA SER A 53 14.68 -5.18 -9.20
C SER A 53 13.67 -4.05 -8.96
N TYR A 54 14.11 -2.80 -8.76
CA TYR A 54 13.22 -1.65 -8.63
C TYR A 54 12.39 -1.36 -9.89
N MET A 55 12.77 -1.90 -11.06
CA MET A 55 11.99 -1.80 -12.28
C MET A 55 10.56 -2.37 -12.13
N PHE A 56 10.36 -3.33 -11.21
CA PHE A 56 9.04 -3.88 -10.93
C PHE A 56 8.08 -2.82 -10.34
N PHE A 57 8.60 -1.90 -9.51
CA PHE A 57 7.80 -0.86 -8.86
C PHE A 57 7.79 0.45 -9.66
N ASN A 58 8.91 0.77 -10.30
CA ASN A 58 9.06 1.94 -11.15
C ASN A 58 10.02 1.61 -12.32
N PRO A 59 9.49 1.33 -13.53
CA PRO A 59 10.33 1.05 -14.70
C PRO A 59 11.33 2.17 -15.05
N ALA A 60 11.05 3.43 -14.68
CA ALA A 60 11.97 4.55 -14.90
C ALA A 60 13.25 4.43 -14.04
N ALA A 61 13.24 3.61 -12.98
CA ALA A 61 14.43 3.31 -12.17
C ALA A 61 15.56 2.70 -13.01
N LEU A 62 15.24 2.00 -14.11
CA LEU A 62 16.25 1.48 -15.05
C LEU A 62 17.12 2.58 -15.65
N GLY A 63 16.57 3.79 -15.85
CA GLY A 63 17.34 4.95 -16.33
C GLY A 63 18.44 5.42 -15.37
N ARG A 64 18.41 4.98 -14.11
CA ARG A 64 19.43 5.30 -13.10
C ARG A 64 20.54 4.24 -13.02
N MET A 65 20.41 3.13 -13.74
CA MET A 65 21.41 2.07 -13.79
C MET A 65 22.58 2.49 -14.70
N LYS A 66 23.79 2.54 -14.14
CA LYS A 66 24.99 2.96 -14.89
C LYS A 66 25.55 1.87 -15.80
N GLN A 67 25.21 0.61 -15.51
CA GLN A 67 25.75 -0.58 -16.17
C GLN A 67 24.63 -1.64 -16.27
N PRO A 68 24.75 -2.61 -17.20
CA PRO A 68 23.84 -3.76 -17.23
C PRO A 68 23.88 -4.53 -15.91
N GLN A 69 22.71 -4.83 -15.35
CA GLN A 69 22.56 -5.53 -14.08
C GLN A 69 21.45 -6.56 -14.17
N GLY A 70 21.61 -7.69 -13.46
CA GLY A 70 20.56 -8.67 -13.22
C GLY A 70 20.43 -8.95 -11.74
N THR A 71 19.20 -9.12 -11.26
CA THR A 71 18.89 -9.43 -9.86
C THR A 71 18.01 -10.67 -9.81
N ALA A 72 18.29 -11.56 -8.87
CA ALA A 72 17.41 -12.68 -8.52
C ALA A 72 17.17 -12.64 -7.01
N SER A 73 15.96 -12.97 -6.58
CA SER A 73 15.58 -12.97 -5.16
C SER A 73 14.68 -14.15 -4.86
N LEU A 74 14.83 -14.70 -3.66
CA LEU A 74 13.99 -15.77 -3.13
C LEU A 74 13.49 -15.33 -1.76
N THR A 75 12.18 -15.34 -1.58
CA THR A 75 11.54 -14.92 -0.33
C THR A 75 10.67 -16.04 0.21
N TYR A 76 10.80 -16.30 1.52
CA TYR A 76 9.95 -17.22 2.27
C TYR A 76 9.03 -16.42 3.20
N ILE A 77 7.72 -16.65 3.11
CA ILE A 77 6.70 -15.97 3.90
C ILE A 77 5.96 -17.02 4.73
N SER A 78 5.92 -16.83 6.06
CA SER A 78 5.19 -17.70 6.99
C SER A 78 4.24 -16.87 7.86
N PRO A 79 3.05 -16.52 7.35
CA PRO A 79 2.08 -15.72 8.09
C PRO A 79 1.39 -16.58 9.17
N THR A 80 1.13 -15.99 10.34
CA THR A 80 0.31 -16.59 11.39
C THR A 80 -0.95 -15.76 11.61
N SER A 81 -2.11 -16.41 11.59
CA SER A 81 -3.40 -15.77 11.83
C SER A 81 -4.13 -16.50 12.95
N LYS A 82 -4.61 -15.75 13.94
CA LYS A 82 -5.52 -16.25 14.97
C LYS A 82 -6.86 -15.55 14.79
N LEU A 83 -7.93 -16.33 14.72
CA LEU A 83 -9.28 -15.80 14.67
C LEU A 83 -9.85 -15.83 16.09
N GLU A 84 -10.30 -14.70 16.59
CA GLU A 84 -11.04 -14.61 17.84
C GLU A 84 -12.48 -14.17 17.51
N HIS A 85 -13.46 -14.87 18.05
CA HIS A 85 -14.90 -14.65 17.81
C HIS A 85 -15.35 -14.79 16.34
N ALA A 86 -14.82 -15.77 15.62
CA ALA A 86 -15.35 -16.12 14.29
C ALA A 86 -16.77 -16.71 14.44
N THR A 87 -17.78 -15.94 14.03
CA THR A 87 -19.16 -16.43 13.91
C THR A 87 -19.44 -16.63 12.43
N GLY A 88 -19.61 -17.89 12.02
CA GLY A 88 -19.90 -18.25 10.64
C GLY A 88 -21.37 -18.00 10.29
N SER A 89 -21.61 -17.46 9.11
CA SER A 89 -22.94 -17.36 8.48
C SER A 89 -23.35 -18.66 7.82
#